data_AF-A0A1Y1UR40-F1
#
_entry.id   AF-A0A1Y1UR40-F1
#
_cell.length_a   1.000
_cell.length_b   1.000
_cell.length_c   1.000
_cell.angle_alpha   90.00
_cell.angle_beta   90.00
_cell.angle_gamma   90.00
#
_symmetry.space_group_name_H-M   'P 1'
#
loop_
_entity.id
_entity.type
_entity.pdbx_description
1 polymer ?
#
loop_
_entity_poly.entity_id
_entity_poly.type
_entity_poly.pdbx_seq_one_letter_code
_entity_poly.pdbx_strand_id
1 'polypeptide(L)'
;MIDLHTQLDDEIELIRASLLPAEELTTTDQDDWPRVLTIDSKDSKLSLQLRIQQEYPSPSSLQVEIRGDIGKDEAEEWRSWTAERLKDWQAADE
;
A
#
# COMPACT_ATOMS: atom_id res chain seq x y z
N MET A 1 -23.24 9.38 8.19
CA MET A 1 -21.85 9.72 7.82
C MET A 1 -21.07 8.46 8.06
N ILE A 2 -20.62 7.78 7.02
CA ILE A 2 -19.71 6.65 7.21
C ILE A 2 -18.38 7.28 7.59
N ASP A 3 -17.82 6.85 8.72
CA ASP A 3 -16.52 7.33 9.18
C ASP A 3 -15.47 6.80 8.21
N LEU A 4 -14.73 7.71 7.59
CA LEU A 4 -13.75 7.38 6.57
C LEU A 4 -12.59 6.55 7.12
N HIS A 5 -12.31 6.67 8.43
CA HIS A 5 -11.34 5.81 9.11
C HIS A 5 -11.85 4.37 9.21
N THR A 6 -13.15 4.17 9.47
CA THR A 6 -13.76 2.84 9.48
C THR A 6 -13.71 2.18 8.12
N GLN A 7 -13.92 2.94 7.03
CA GLN A 7 -13.79 2.40 5.67
C GLN A 7 -12.37 1.94 5.36
N LEU A 8 -11.36 2.74 5.74
CA LEU A 8 -9.97 2.34 5.56
C LEU A 8 -9.66 1.06 6.34
N ASP A 9 -10.10 0.96 7.58
CA ASP A 9 -9.87 -0.25 8.39
C ASP A 9 -10.55 -1.49 7.81
N ASP A 10 -11.76 -1.35 7.28
CA ASP A 10 -12.46 -2.44 6.58
C ASP A 10 -11.66 -2.91 5.34
N GLU A 11 -11.13 -1.98 4.54
CA GLU A 11 -10.26 -2.29 3.39
C GLU A 11 -8.97 -3.01 3.83
N ILE A 12 -8.36 -2.58 4.93
CA ILE A 12 -7.16 -3.22 5.49
C ILE A 12 -7.45 -4.67 5.89
N GLU A 13 -8.60 -4.94 6.49
CA GLU A 13 -9.00 -6.30 6.87
C GLU A 13 -9.35 -7.15 5.64
N LEU A 14 -9.94 -6.56 4.60
CA LEU A 14 -10.14 -7.24 3.31
C LEU A 14 -8.81 -7.63 2.66
N ILE A 15 -7.83 -6.71 2.65
CA ILE A 15 -6.47 -7.00 2.18
C ILE A 15 -5.88 -8.16 2.99
N ARG A 16 -5.95 -8.09 4.33
CA ARG A 16 -5.45 -9.14 5.23
C ARG A 16 -6.04 -10.51 4.91
N ALA A 17 -7.35 -10.57 4.66
CA ALA A 17 -8.04 -11.81 4.32
C ALA A 17 -7.69 -12.35 2.92
N SER A 18 -7.21 -11.48 2.03
CA SER A 18 -6.86 -11.83 0.64
C SER A 18 -5.40 -12.29 0.46
N LEU A 19 -4.56 -12.14 1.49
CA LEU A 19 -3.14 -12.49 1.40
C LEU A 19 -2.91 -13.97 1.12
N LEU A 20 -1.86 -14.24 0.36
CA LEU A 20 -1.38 -15.61 0.16
C LEU A 20 -0.75 -16.15 1.46
N PRO A 21 -0.66 -17.47 1.64
CA PRO A 21 -0.03 -18.07 2.83
C PRO A 21 1.42 -17.65 3.08
N ALA A 22 2.13 -17.22 2.02
CA ALA A 22 3.51 -16.75 2.08
C ALA A 22 3.62 -15.23 2.33
N GLU A 23 2.50 -14.52 2.44
CA GLU A 23 2.44 -13.07 2.63
C GLU A 23 1.98 -12.72 4.03
N GLU A 24 2.49 -11.62 4.56
CA GLU A 24 2.17 -11.14 5.90
C GLU A 24 1.94 -9.63 5.88
N LEU A 25 0.79 -9.18 6.38
CA LEU A 25 0.45 -7.76 6.49
C LEU A 25 0.71 -7.26 7.90
N THR A 26 1.57 -6.26 7.99
CA THR A 26 1.76 -5.41 9.18
C THR A 26 1.18 -4.02 8.93
N THR A 27 0.61 -3.40 9.96
CA THR A 27 0.02 -2.07 9.88
C THR A 27 0.27 -1.31 11.19
N THR A 28 0.35 0.02 11.12
CA THR A 28 0.38 0.88 12.30
C THR A 28 -1.00 0.95 12.98
N ASP A 29 -1.03 1.38 14.23
CA ASP A 29 -2.25 1.51 15.02
C ASP A 29 -3.28 2.44 14.36
N GLN A 30 -4.57 2.23 14.65
CA GLN A 30 -5.68 2.88 13.94
C GLN A 30 -5.65 4.42 14.03
N ASP A 31 -5.18 4.94 15.16
CA ASP A 31 -5.14 6.37 15.46
C ASP A 31 -3.81 7.04 15.04
N ASP A 32 -2.84 6.26 14.57
CA ASP A 32 -1.50 6.76 14.21
C ASP A 32 -1.42 7.12 12.71
N TRP A 33 -1.21 8.41 12.44
CA TRP A 33 -1.04 8.94 11.09
C TRP A 33 0.41 9.37 10.81
N PRO A 34 0.96 9.09 9.62
CA PRO A 34 0.35 8.33 8.51
C PRO A 34 0.18 6.85 8.84
N ARG A 35 -0.88 6.22 8.32
CA ARG A 35 -1.06 4.77 8.40
C ARG A 35 -0.06 4.11 7.47
N VAL A 36 0.81 3.26 8.02
CA VAL A 36 1.81 2.54 7.22
C VAL A 36 1.43 1.07 7.20
N LEU A 37 1.17 0.56 6.00
CA LEU A 37 0.92 -0.85 5.74
C LEU A 37 2.14 -1.45 5.06
N THR A 38 2.51 -2.66 5.44
CA THR A 38 3.60 -3.39 4.80
C THR A 38 3.18 -4.84 4.59
N ILE A 39 3.21 -5.28 3.35
CA ILE A 39 2.96 -6.67 2.95
C ILE A 39 4.32 -7.29 2.59
N ASP A 40 4.79 -8.19 3.43
CA ASP A 40 6.07 -8.89 3.24
C ASP A 40 5.82 -10.25 2.59
N SER A 41 6.53 -10.54 1.49
CA SER A 41 6.50 -11.85 0.84
C SER A 41 7.70 -12.70 1.26
N LYS A 42 7.41 -13.88 1.84
CA LYS A 42 8.42 -14.86 2.26
C LYS A 42 9.12 -15.52 1.07
N ASP A 43 8.47 -15.57 -0.09
CA ASP A 43 8.97 -16.24 -1.29
C ASP A 43 9.92 -15.34 -2.10
N SER A 44 9.54 -14.08 -2.32
CA SER A 44 10.34 -13.15 -3.14
C SER A 44 11.33 -12.32 -2.34
N LYS A 45 11.19 -12.27 -1.00
CA LYS A 45 11.89 -11.31 -0.12
C LYS A 45 11.64 -9.84 -0.49
N LEU A 46 10.58 -9.59 -1.26
CA LEU A 46 10.09 -8.25 -1.53
C LEU A 46 9.02 -7.89 -0.51
N SER A 47 8.86 -6.58 -0.33
CA SER A 47 7.96 -5.97 0.62
C SER A 47 7.22 -4.84 -0.08
N LEU A 48 5.90 -4.86 -0.08
CA LEU A 48 5.07 -3.77 -0.58
C LEU A 48 4.69 -2.88 0.60
N GLN A 49 5.20 -1.64 0.61
CA GLN A 49 4.86 -0.65 1.60
C GLN A 49 3.87 0.37 1.04
N LEU A 50 2.76 0.56 1.75
CA LEU A 50 1.81 1.63 1.50
C LEU A 50 1.87 2.62 2.66
N ARG A 51 1.91 3.90 2.34
CA ARG A 51 1.83 5.00 3.31
C ARG A 51 0.63 5.85 2.96
N ILE A 52 -0.34 5.88 3.87
CA ILE A 52 -1.64 6.51 3.70
C ILE A 52 -1.71 7.70 4.67
N GLN A 53 -1.87 8.89 4.11
CA GLN A 53 -2.02 10.13 4.87
C GLN A 53 -3.48 10.33 5.28
N GLN A 54 -3.70 11.23 6.25
CA GLN A 54 -5.02 11.47 6.82
C GLN A 54 -6.03 12.02 5.79
N GLU A 55 -5.55 12.60 4.69
CA GLU A 55 -6.35 13.14 3.59
C GLU A 55 -6.87 12.08 2.61
N TYR A 56 -6.71 10.78 2.91
CA TYR A 56 -7.36 9.70 2.17
C TYR A 56 -8.87 9.97 2.02
N PRO A 57 -9.52 9.66 0.88
CA PRO A 57 -9.04 8.94 -0.30
C PRO A 57 -8.37 9.82 -1.36
N SER A 58 -7.86 11.02 -1.01
CA SER A 58 -7.21 11.88 -1.99
C SER A 58 -6.04 11.16 -2.70
N PRO A 59 -5.91 11.26 -4.04
CA PRO A 59 -4.78 10.72 -4.80
C PRO A 59 -3.39 10.99 -4.21
N SER A 60 -3.17 12.18 -3.66
CA SER A 60 -1.88 12.56 -3.08
C SER A 60 -1.65 12.04 -1.66
N SER A 61 -2.67 11.43 -1.05
CA SER A 61 -2.57 10.85 0.30
C SER A 61 -1.99 9.44 0.29
N LEU A 62 -1.91 8.77 -0.86
CA LEU A 62 -1.40 7.40 -0.98
C LEU A 62 -0.02 7.40 -1.64
N GLN A 63 0.95 6.81 -0.95
CA GLN A 63 2.25 6.48 -1.50
C GLN A 63 2.45 4.96 -1.46
N VAL A 64 2.92 4.39 -2.57
CA VAL A 64 3.22 2.95 -2.70
C VAL A 64 4.69 2.79 -3.07
N GLU A 65 5.38 1.90 -2.38
CA GLU A 65 6.79 1.58 -2.62
C GLU A 65 7.03 0.07 -2.51
N ILE A 66 7.85 -0.47 -3.40
CA ILE A 66 8.35 -1.85 -3.31
C ILE A 66 9.77 -1.80 -2.76
N ARG A 67 10.02 -2.58 -1.71
CA ARG A 67 11.31 -2.71 -1.02
C ARG A 67 11.81 -4.14 -1.06
N GLY A 68 13.11 -4.32 -0.90
CA GLY A 68 13.75 -5.63 -0.88
C GLY A 68 15.25 -5.51 -1.08
N ASP A 69 15.93 -6.65 -1.09
CA ASP A 69 17.33 -6.74 -1.52
C ASP A 69 17.38 -6.78 -3.06
N ILE A 70 17.03 -5.66 -3.68
CA ILE A 70 16.95 -5.48 -5.13
C ILE A 70 18.01 -4.49 -5.60
N GLY A 71 18.56 -4.75 -6.78
CA GLY A 71 19.53 -3.86 -7.41
C GLY A 71 18.94 -2.49 -7.71
N LYS A 72 19.81 -1.47 -7.90
CA LYS A 72 19.38 -0.10 -8.19
C LYS A 72 18.47 -0.02 -9.42
N ASP A 73 18.81 -0.76 -10.48
CA ASP A 73 18.08 -0.73 -11.74
C ASP A 73 16.68 -1.35 -11.58
N GLU A 74 16.58 -2.48 -10.88
CA GLU A 74 15.30 -3.13 -10.55
C GLU A 74 14.42 -2.26 -9.64
N ALA A 75 15.03 -1.58 -8.66
CA ALA A 75 14.31 -0.62 -7.83
C ALA A 75 13.72 0.55 -8.65
N GLU A 76 14.40 0.98 -9.70
CA GLU A 76 13.92 2.03 -10.61
C GLU A 76 12.77 1.55 -11.51
N GLU A 77 12.84 0.29 -11.96
CA GLU A 77 11.74 -0.37 -12.68
C GLU A 77 10.50 -0.46 -11.80
N TRP A 78 10.63 -0.93 -10.55
CA TRP A 78 9.50 -1.01 -9.62
C TRP A 78 8.89 0.36 -9.32
N ARG A 79 9.72 1.39 -9.10
CA ARG A 79 9.24 2.76 -8.91
C ARG A 79 8.44 3.25 -10.11
N SER A 80 8.97 3.05 -11.32
CA SER A 80 8.28 3.45 -12.55
C SER A 80 6.95 2.72 -12.70
N TRP A 81 6.97 1.39 -12.49
CA TRP A 81 5.77 0.56 -12.55
C TRP A 81 4.72 0.99 -11.53
N THR A 82 5.08 1.20 -10.25
CA THR A 82 4.13 1.70 -9.23
C THR A 82 3.58 3.07 -9.57
N ALA A 83 4.40 3.98 -10.10
CA ALA A 83 3.95 5.32 -10.50
C ALA A 83 2.96 5.28 -11.67
N GLU A 84 3.15 4.38 -12.64
CA GLU A 84 2.18 4.18 -13.73
C GLU A 84 0.86 3.61 -13.21
N ARG A 85 0.91 2.59 -12.34
CA ARG A 85 -0.30 2.00 -11.74
C ARG A 85 -1.09 2.99 -10.90
N LEU A 86 -0.41 3.86 -10.15
CA LEU A 86 -1.08 4.91 -9.39
C LEU A 86 -1.77 5.94 -10.30
N LYS A 87 -1.17 6.29 -11.44
CA LYS A 87 -1.82 7.18 -12.43
C LYS A 87 -3.06 6.53 -13.04
N ASP A 88 -2.97 5.25 -13.42
CA ASP A 88 -4.11 4.51 -13.97
C ASP A 88 -5.28 4.46 -12.97
N TRP A 89 -4.98 4.25 -11.68
CA TRP A 89 -5.98 4.28 -10.62
C TRP A 89 -6.62 5.66 -10.46
N GLN A 90 -5.80 6.73 -10.45
CA GLN A 90 -6.30 8.11 -10.35
C GLN A 90 -7.22 8.51 -11.52
N ALA A 91 -6.92 8.02 -12.73
CA ALA A 91 -7.72 8.30 -13.92
C ALA A 91 -9.03 7.48 -13.98
N ALA A 92 -9.17 6.42 -13.19
CA ALA A 92 -10.38 5.61 -13.14
C ALA A 92 -11.50 6.23 -12.27
N ASP A 93 -11.16 7.20 -11.43
CA ASP A 93 -12.09 7.95 -10.56
C ASP A 93 -12.60 9.27 -11.21
N GLU A 94 -12.19 9.59 -12.45
CA GLU A 94 -12.74 10.69 -13.29
C GLU A 94 -13.80 10.18 -14.30
#